data_AF-A0A833M5U4-F1
#
_entry.id   AF-A0A833M5U4-F1
#
_cell.length_a   1.000
_cell.length_b   1.000
_cell.length_c   1.000
_cell.angle_alpha   90.00
_cell.angle_beta   90.00
_cell.angle_gamma   90.00
#
_symmetry.space_group_name_H-M   'P 1'
#
loop_
_entity.id
_entity.type
_entity.pdbx_description
1 polymer ?
#
loop_
_entity_poly.entity_id
_entity_poly.type
_entity_poly.pdbx_seq_one_letter_code
_entity_poly.pdbx_strand_id
1 'polypeptide(L)'
;MKEKNEGLWIEKYLIILFASLFTLLLAVNLLKIYQFSQRQVMGVKGSGYQSQMPISQKGSLILQLEGDLLYPKIEILINGERIGYFGNTNLLLIEVEDKDVVALNSSMYEEPIYINIVNATDNIHLAIENKRIKAEKLTTIALIKIS
;
A
#
# COMPACT_ATOMS: atom_id res chain seq x y z
N MET A 1 -22.46 45.46 -43.20
CA MET A 1 -21.43 44.49 -43.65
C MET A 1 -20.13 44.53 -42.80
N LYS A 2 -20.05 45.31 -41.71
CA LYS A 2 -18.87 45.36 -40.80
C LYS A 2 -18.92 44.32 -39.66
N GLU A 3 -20.08 44.09 -39.04
CA GLU A 3 -20.21 43.15 -37.89
C GLU A 3 -19.81 41.70 -38.21
N LYS A 4 -20.12 41.22 -39.42
CA LYS A 4 -19.77 39.85 -39.82
C LYS A 4 -18.26 39.62 -39.86
N ASN A 5 -17.47 40.67 -40.14
CA ASN A 5 -16.02 40.56 -40.16
C ASN A 5 -15.45 40.55 -38.73
N GLU A 6 -16.00 41.32 -37.79
CA GLU A 6 -15.48 41.42 -36.42
C GLU A 6 -15.64 40.10 -35.63
N GLY A 7 -16.77 39.40 -35.77
CA GLY A 7 -16.96 38.07 -35.17
C GLY A 7 -15.96 37.02 -35.68
N LEU A 8 -15.59 37.10 -36.96
CA LEU A 8 -14.59 36.25 -37.59
C LEU A 8 -13.17 36.49 -37.04
N TRP A 9 -12.84 37.69 -36.57
CA TRP A 9 -11.55 37.99 -35.95
C TRP A 9 -11.47 37.46 -34.51
N ILE A 10 -12.57 37.58 -33.75
CA ILE A 10 -12.66 37.08 -32.38
C ILE A 10 -12.59 35.55 -32.34
N GLU A 11 -13.32 34.88 -33.24
CA GLU A 11 -13.30 33.42 -33.37
C GLU A 11 -11.89 32.91 -33.67
N LYS A 12 -11.20 33.53 -34.64
CA LYS A 12 -9.80 33.19 -34.97
C LYS A 12 -8.88 33.39 -33.77
N TYR A 13 -9.07 34.46 -32.99
CA TYR A 13 -8.28 34.72 -31.79
C TYR A 13 -8.48 33.64 -30.72
N LEU A 14 -9.72 33.23 -30.47
CA LEU A 14 -10.04 32.16 -29.52
C LEU A 14 -9.46 30.81 -29.94
N ILE A 15 -9.51 30.47 -31.23
CA ILE A 15 -8.93 29.24 -31.75
C ILE A 15 -7.40 29.24 -31.59
N ILE A 16 -6.74 30.37 -31.89
CA ILE A 16 -5.29 30.51 -31.72
C ILE A 16 -4.91 30.38 -30.23
N LEU A 17 -5.68 31.01 -29.34
CA LEU A 17 -5.46 30.91 -27.89
C LEU A 17 -5.60 29.47 -27.41
N PHE A 18 -6.67 28.77 -27.81
CA PHE A 18 -6.89 27.38 -27.42
C PHE A 18 -5.79 26.46 -27.97
N ALA A 19 -5.42 26.61 -29.24
CA ALA A 19 -4.33 25.85 -29.85
C ALA A 19 -3.00 26.10 -29.13
N SER A 20 -2.73 27.34 -28.69
CA SER A 20 -1.53 27.67 -27.92
C SER A 20 -1.50 26.99 -26.55
N LEU A 21 -2.61 27.00 -25.82
CA LEU A 21 -2.74 26.33 -24.52
C LEU A 21 -2.62 24.82 -24.65
N PHE A 22 -3.24 24.24 -25.68
CA PHE A 22 -3.15 22.82 -25.97
C PHE A 22 -1.71 22.40 -26.32
N THR A 23 -1.03 23.19 -27.14
CA THR A 23 0.38 22.95 -27.50
C THR A 23 1.30 23.07 -26.27
N LEU A 24 1.05 24.05 -25.39
CA LEU A 24 1.77 24.19 -24.13
C LEU A 24 1.57 22.97 -23.23
N LEU A 25 0.33 22.48 -23.13
CA LEU A 25 0.00 21.30 -22.34
C LEU A 25 0.68 20.04 -22.90
N LEU A 26 0.72 19.88 -24.22
CA LEU A 26 1.49 18.80 -24.87
C LEU A 26 2.99 18.93 -24.58
N ALA A 27 3.56 20.13 -24.69
CA ALA A 27 4.98 20.36 -24.41
C ALA A 27 5.35 20.02 -22.95
N VAL A 28 4.51 20.41 -21.98
CA VAL A 28 4.71 20.06 -20.57
C VAL A 28 4.63 18.55 -20.34
N ASN A 29 3.67 17.86 -20.97
CA ASN A 29 3.56 16.40 -20.85
C ASN A 29 4.73 15.67 -21.52
N LEU A 30 5.18 16.13 -22.70
CA LEU A 30 6.35 15.57 -23.37
C LEU A 30 7.63 15.80 -22.57
N LEU A 31 7.81 16.97 -21.96
CA LEU A 31 8.93 17.25 -21.06
C LEU A 31 8.90 16.33 -19.83
N LYS A 32 7.72 16.08 -19.24
CA LYS A 32 7.57 15.11 -18.13
C LYS A 32 7.95 13.70 -18.55
N ILE A 33 7.50 13.25 -19.73
CA ILE A 33 7.84 11.92 -20.27
C ILE A 33 9.34 11.82 -20.59
N TYR A 34 9.94 12.88 -21.13
CA TYR A 34 11.36 12.90 -21.44
C TYR A 34 12.23 12.90 -20.17
N GLN A 35 11.85 13.68 -19.15
CA GLN A 35 12.46 13.62 -17.82
C GLN A 35 12.31 12.23 -17.19
N PHE A 36 11.18 11.57 -17.39
CA PHE A 36 10.94 10.20 -16.95
C PHE A 36 11.81 9.19 -17.70
N SER A 37 11.96 9.35 -19.02
CA SER A 37 12.77 8.46 -19.86
C SER A 37 14.28 8.62 -19.64
N GLN A 38 14.78 9.84 -19.44
CA GLN A 38 16.20 10.05 -19.13
C GLN A 38 16.60 9.50 -17.75
N ARG A 39 15.65 9.40 -16.80
CA ARG A 39 15.88 8.75 -15.51
C ARG A 39 16.01 7.22 -15.60
N GLN A 40 15.57 6.59 -16.69
CA GLN A 40 15.65 5.13 -16.86
C GLN A 40 16.93 4.65 -17.58
N VAL A 41 17.68 5.53 -18.25
CA VAL A 41 18.82 5.12 -19.08
C VAL A 41 20.18 5.29 -18.38
N MET A 42 20.23 5.87 -17.17
CA MET A 42 21.42 5.84 -16.29
C MET A 42 21.27 4.81 -15.14
N GLY A 43 20.74 3.63 -15.44
CA GLY A 43 20.48 2.57 -14.46
C GLY A 43 21.24 1.26 -14.70
N VAL A 44 22.22 1.21 -15.61
CA VAL A 44 23.08 0.03 -15.78
C VAL A 44 24.45 0.33 -15.16
N LYS A 45 24.66 -0.28 -13.99
CA LYS A 45 25.76 -0.15 -13.01
C LYS A 45 25.51 0.90 -11.92
N GLY A 46 24.83 0.46 -10.87
CA GLY A 46 24.69 1.18 -9.60
C GLY A 46 23.22 1.41 -9.27
N SER A 47 22.75 0.77 -8.19
CA SER A 47 21.63 1.19 -7.32
C SER A 47 20.63 2.19 -7.94
N GLY A 48 19.51 1.73 -8.51
CA GLY A 48 18.61 2.69 -9.17
C GLY A 48 17.34 2.14 -9.77
N TYR A 49 16.62 1.26 -9.07
CA TYR A 49 15.19 1.05 -9.29
C TYR A 49 14.44 1.16 -7.95
N GLN A 50 14.72 2.21 -7.19
CA GLN A 50 13.71 2.78 -6.30
C GLN A 50 12.97 3.83 -7.10
N SER A 51 11.98 3.33 -7.84
CA SER A 51 10.77 4.05 -8.16
C SER A 51 10.44 4.97 -6.97
N GLN A 52 10.36 6.28 -7.18
CA GLN A 52 9.46 7.08 -6.35
C GLN A 52 8.02 6.72 -6.76
N MET A 53 7.66 5.45 -6.60
CA MET A 53 6.33 5.11 -6.14
C MET A 53 6.21 5.80 -4.77
N PRO A 54 5.03 6.29 -4.35
CA PRO A 54 4.82 6.54 -2.92
C PRO A 54 5.35 5.29 -2.22
N ILE A 55 6.29 5.46 -1.28
CA ILE A 55 6.85 4.35 -0.48
C ILE A 55 5.66 3.45 -0.20
N SER A 56 5.67 2.22 -0.74
CA SER A 56 4.51 1.36 -0.64
C SER A 56 4.17 1.28 0.82
N GLN A 57 3.07 1.93 1.24
CA GLN A 57 2.55 1.87 2.60
C GLN A 57 1.90 0.51 2.84
N LYS A 58 2.31 -0.51 2.08
CA LYS A 58 1.87 -1.88 2.20
C LYS A 58 3.08 -2.73 2.54
N GLY A 59 2.88 -3.64 3.45
CA GLY A 59 3.82 -4.70 3.78
C GLY A 59 3.08 -6.01 4.02
N SER A 60 3.83 -7.05 4.34
CA SER A 60 3.25 -8.35 4.66
C SER A 60 3.82 -8.89 5.96
N LEU A 61 2.95 -9.52 6.76
CA LEU A 61 3.32 -10.23 7.98
C LEU A 61 2.98 -11.71 7.84
N ILE A 62 3.86 -12.55 8.37
CA ILE A 62 3.59 -13.97 8.53
C ILE A 62 3.36 -14.24 10.02
N LEU A 63 2.13 -14.63 10.36
CA LEU A 63 1.74 -15.06 11.68
C LEU A 63 1.86 -16.58 11.78
N GLN A 64 2.41 -17.08 12.88
CA GLN A 64 2.54 -18.50 13.17
C GLN A 64 1.87 -18.85 14.50
N LEU A 65 1.01 -19.89 14.50
CA LEU A 65 0.52 -20.54 15.71
C LEU A 65 1.62 -21.39 16.32
N GLU A 66 1.80 -21.31 17.64
CA GLU A 66 2.78 -22.11 18.35
C GLU A 66 2.25 -23.52 18.64
N GLY A 67 3.08 -24.53 18.34
CA GLY A 67 2.74 -25.94 18.54
C GLY A 67 2.10 -26.59 17.32
N ASP A 68 1.65 -27.84 17.51
CA ASP A 68 1.09 -28.68 16.43
C ASP A 68 -0.45 -28.63 16.36
N LEU A 69 -1.08 -27.93 17.30
CA LEU A 69 -2.54 -27.80 17.38
C LEU A 69 -3.04 -26.75 16.37
N LEU A 70 -4.04 -27.14 15.58
CA LEU A 70 -4.69 -26.28 14.61
C LEU A 70 -5.90 -25.59 15.23
N TYR A 71 -6.06 -24.30 14.92
CA TYR A 71 -7.15 -23.48 15.44
C TYR A 71 -7.95 -22.83 14.31
N PRO A 72 -8.79 -23.59 13.60
CA PRO A 72 -9.42 -23.15 12.35
C PRO A 72 -10.42 -22.01 12.50
N LYS A 73 -10.93 -21.77 13.71
CA LYS A 73 -11.93 -20.73 13.98
C LYS A 73 -11.33 -19.43 14.53
N ILE A 74 -10.01 -19.35 14.67
CA ILE A 74 -9.37 -18.08 15.04
C ILE A 74 -9.61 -17.06 13.93
N GLU A 75 -10.12 -15.90 14.33
CA GLU A 75 -10.36 -14.77 13.45
C GLU A 75 -9.18 -13.80 13.51
N ILE A 76 -8.78 -13.29 12.33
CA ILE A 76 -7.79 -12.22 12.21
C ILE A 76 -8.52 -10.94 11.86
N LEU A 77 -8.20 -9.88 12.58
CA LEU A 77 -8.80 -8.57 12.43
C LEU A 77 -7.73 -7.55 12.08
N ILE A 78 -8.02 -6.71 11.10
CA ILE A 78 -7.25 -5.50 10.80
C ILE A 78 -8.18 -4.32 11.06
N ASN A 79 -7.77 -3.40 11.93
CA ASN A 79 -8.54 -2.22 12.33
C ASN A 79 -9.97 -2.55 12.84
N GLY A 80 -10.12 -3.74 13.44
CA GLY A 80 -11.41 -4.23 13.97
C GLY A 80 -12.31 -4.92 12.94
N GLU A 81 -11.93 -4.95 11.66
CA GLU A 81 -12.63 -5.72 10.62
C GLU A 81 -12.01 -7.11 10.46
N ARG A 82 -12.85 -8.14 10.43
CA ARG A 82 -12.40 -9.52 10.21
C ARG A 82 -11.99 -9.71 8.75
N ILE A 83 -10.70 -9.94 8.54
CA ILE A 83 -10.14 -10.21 7.21
C ILE A 83 -10.14 -11.71 6.86
N GLY A 84 -10.22 -12.60 7.86
CA GLY A 84 -10.24 -14.03 7.61
C GLY A 84 -10.05 -14.89 8.86
N TYR A 85 -9.73 -16.16 8.62
CA TYR A 85 -9.50 -17.19 9.62
C TYR A 85 -8.16 -17.90 9.40
N PHE A 86 -7.55 -18.45 10.46
CA PHE A 86 -6.36 -19.31 10.33
C PHE A 86 -6.65 -20.62 9.57
N GLY A 87 -7.86 -21.14 9.67
CA GLY A 87 -8.26 -22.39 9.00
C GLY A 87 -7.39 -23.59 9.43
N ASN A 88 -7.16 -24.52 8.50
CA ASN A 88 -6.37 -25.72 8.78
C ASN A 88 -4.86 -25.49 8.58
N THR A 89 -4.37 -24.32 8.94
CA THR A 89 -2.96 -23.94 8.77
C THR A 89 -2.40 -23.35 10.06
N ASN A 90 -1.09 -23.53 10.28
CA ASN A 90 -0.37 -22.89 11.38
C ASN A 90 0.34 -21.61 10.95
N LEU A 91 0.30 -21.27 9.67
CA LEU A 91 0.97 -20.11 9.09
C LEU A 91 -0.03 -19.32 8.27
N LEU A 92 -0.11 -18.02 8.53
CA LEU A 92 -0.96 -17.11 7.80
C LEU A 92 -0.17 -15.89 7.34
N LEU A 93 -0.18 -15.66 6.03
CA LEU A 93 0.29 -14.43 5.42
C LEU A 93 -0.85 -13.41 5.41
N ILE A 94 -0.60 -12.22 5.96
CA ILE A 94 -1.52 -11.09 5.91
C ILE A 94 -0.83 -9.89 5.26
N GLU A 95 -1.59 -9.15 4.46
CA GLU A 95 -1.18 -7.85 3.93
C GLU A 95 -1.64 -6.76 4.89
N VAL A 96 -0.78 -5.78 5.15
CA VAL A 96 -1.02 -4.70 6.11
C VAL A 96 -0.56 -3.37 5.56
N GLU A 97 -1.17 -2.28 6.03
CA GLU A 97 -0.82 -0.92 5.70
C GLU A 97 -0.22 -0.13 6.86
N ASP A 98 0.40 1.03 6.58
CA ASP A 98 0.92 1.91 7.62
C ASP A 98 -0.18 2.29 8.62
N LYS A 99 0.11 2.13 9.92
CA LYS A 99 -0.79 2.37 11.06
C LYS A 99 -1.92 1.36 11.24
N ASP A 100 -1.90 0.25 10.51
CA ASP A 100 -2.84 -0.83 10.78
C ASP A 100 -2.66 -1.42 12.18
N VAL A 101 -3.78 -1.77 12.80
CA VAL A 101 -3.84 -2.52 14.05
C VAL A 101 -4.25 -3.94 13.73
N VAL A 102 -3.32 -4.88 13.90
CA VAL A 102 -3.58 -6.31 13.74
C VAL A 102 -3.98 -6.89 15.09
N ALA A 103 -5.16 -7.50 15.14
CA ALA A 103 -5.69 -8.17 16.30
C ALA A 103 -6.18 -9.57 15.95
N LEU A 104 -6.33 -10.39 16.98
CA LEU A 104 -6.77 -11.76 16.86
C LEU A 104 -7.90 -12.04 17.84
N ASN A 105 -8.95 -12.69 17.34
CA ASN A 105 -10.06 -13.13 18.15
C ASN A 105 -10.05 -14.66 18.26
N SER A 106 -9.71 -15.10 19.47
CA SER A 106 -9.64 -16.48 19.94
C SER A 106 -10.78 -16.83 20.89
N SER A 107 -11.83 -16.01 20.99
CA SER A 107 -12.94 -16.21 21.95
C SER A 107 -13.69 -17.54 21.80
N MET A 108 -13.49 -18.24 20.68
CA MET A 108 -14.04 -19.58 20.42
C MET A 108 -13.32 -20.71 21.16
N TYR A 109 -12.18 -20.41 21.79
CA TYR A 109 -11.33 -21.38 22.49
C TYR A 109 -11.14 -20.95 23.95
N GLU A 110 -11.18 -21.91 24.88
CA GLU A 110 -11.00 -21.64 26.31
C GLU A 110 -9.53 -21.56 26.72
N GLU A 111 -8.67 -22.26 25.99
CA GLU A 111 -7.23 -22.29 26.20
C GLU A 111 -6.52 -21.07 25.60
N PRO A 112 -5.44 -20.58 26.23
CA PRO A 112 -4.68 -19.46 25.68
C PRO A 112 -3.91 -19.91 24.44
N ILE A 113 -3.98 -19.11 23.38
CA ILE A 113 -3.35 -19.40 22.10
C ILE A 113 -2.07 -18.56 22.00
N TYR A 114 -0.97 -19.19 21.62
CA TYR A 114 0.32 -18.50 21.48
C TYR A 114 0.63 -18.28 20.01
N ILE A 115 0.99 -17.04 19.67
CA ILE A 115 1.26 -16.61 18.30
C ILE A 115 2.58 -15.88 18.23
N ASN A 116 3.31 -16.17 17.16
CA ASN A 116 4.58 -15.55 16.82
C ASN A 116 4.46 -14.84 15.48
N ILE A 117 5.10 -13.68 15.37
CA ILE A 117 5.34 -13.04 14.07
C ILE A 117 6.69 -13.57 13.59
N VAL A 118 6.67 -14.47 12.60
CA VAL A 118 7.90 -15.16 12.14
C VAL A 118 8.62 -14.41 11.04
N ASN A 119 7.90 -13.56 10.30
CA ASN A 119 8.50 -12.72 9.28
C ASN A 119 7.65 -11.48 9.04
N ALA A 120 8.33 -10.40 8.66
CA ALA A 120 7.74 -9.14 8.23
C ALA A 120 8.53 -8.65 7.03
N THR A 121 7.89 -7.93 6.10
CA THR A 121 8.64 -7.24 5.04
C THR A 121 9.57 -6.19 5.65
N ASP A 122 10.74 -5.98 5.04
CA ASP A 122 11.84 -5.15 5.58
C ASP A 122 11.44 -3.71 5.93
N ASN A 123 10.33 -3.23 5.38
CA ASN A 123 9.77 -1.90 5.61
C ASN A 123 8.83 -1.81 6.82
N ILE A 124 8.50 -2.90 7.50
CA ILE A 124 7.64 -2.91 8.69
C ILE A 124 8.48 -2.86 9.96
N HIS A 125 8.30 -1.80 10.75
CA HIS A 125 8.75 -1.74 12.13
C HIS A 125 7.62 -2.19 13.05
N LEU A 126 7.82 -3.31 13.72
CA LEU A 126 6.88 -3.81 14.72
C LEU A 126 7.18 -3.16 16.07
N ALA A 127 6.18 -2.54 16.68
CA ALA A 127 6.31 -2.05 18.05
C ALA A 127 6.57 -3.20 19.06
N ILE A 128 6.23 -4.43 18.69
CA ILE A 128 6.37 -5.66 19.47
C ILE A 128 7.14 -6.68 18.63
N GLU A 129 8.46 -6.51 18.50
CA GLU A 129 9.31 -7.48 17.79
C GLU A 129 9.51 -8.77 18.59
N ASN A 130 9.47 -9.91 17.90
CA ASN A 130 9.95 -11.22 18.36
C ASN A 130 9.45 -11.71 19.72
N LYS A 131 8.24 -11.31 20.12
CA LYS A 131 7.63 -11.80 21.35
C LYS A 131 6.52 -12.78 21.04
N ARG A 132 6.59 -13.91 21.71
CA ARG A 132 5.48 -14.84 21.91
C ARG A 132 4.30 -14.08 22.51
N ILE A 133 3.22 -13.94 21.75
CA ILE A 133 2.02 -13.23 22.16
C ILE A 133 1.00 -14.26 22.63
N LYS A 134 0.63 -14.16 23.90
CA LYS A 134 -0.48 -14.93 24.47
C LYS A 134 -1.79 -14.22 24.11
N ALA A 135 -2.57 -14.82 23.24
CA ALA A 135 -3.90 -14.36 22.87
C ALA A 135 -4.95 -14.98 23.80
N GLU A 136 -5.71 -14.11 24.47
CA GLU A 136 -6.87 -14.47 25.28
C GLU A 136 -8.07 -13.66 24.81
N LYS A 137 -9.05 -14.33 24.20
CA LYS A 137 -10.22 -13.68 23.57
C LYS A 137 -9.76 -12.74 22.45
N LEU A 138 -9.97 -11.43 22.59
CA LEU A 138 -9.54 -10.42 21.62
C LEU A 138 -8.21 -9.82 22.08
N THR A 139 -7.16 -9.99 21.29
CA THR A 139 -5.82 -9.53 21.63
C THR A 139 -5.18 -8.81 20.45
N THR A 140 -4.67 -7.59 20.69
CA THR A 140 -3.86 -6.87 19.71
C THR A 140 -2.48 -7.49 19.63
N ILE A 141 -2.06 -7.87 18.42
CA ILE A 141 -0.81 -8.57 18.16
C ILE A 141 0.26 -7.60 17.64
N ALA A 142 -0.12 -6.69 16.74
CA ALA A 142 0.81 -5.76 16.15
C ALA A 142 0.18 -4.39 15.87
N LEU A 143 1.00 -3.35 16.01
CA LEU A 143 0.76 -2.03 15.44
C LEU A 143 1.79 -1.84 14.32
N ILE A 144 1.29 -1.59 13.11
CA ILE A 144 2.12 -1.52 11.90
C ILE A 144 2.64 -0.11 11.74
N LYS A 145 3.95 0.01 11.53
CA LYS A 145 4.60 1.27 11.18
C LYS A 145 5.51 1.02 9.99
N ILE A 146 5.25 1.67 8.88
CA ILE A 146 6.05 1.56 7.65
C ILE A 146 6.83 2.84 7.45
N SER A 147 8.15 2.74 7.26
CA SER A 147 9.04 3.89 7.01
C SER A 147 9.99 3.67 5.84
#